data_AF-A0AAE4NSC2-F1
#
_entry.id   AF-A0AAE4NSC2-F1
#
_cell.length_a   1.000
_cell.length_b   1.000
_cell.length_c   1.000
_cell.angle_alpha   90.00
_cell.angle_beta   90.00
_cell.angle_gamma   90.00
#
_symmetry.space_group_name_H-M   'P 1'
#
loop_
_entity.id
_entity.type
_entity.pdbx_description
1 polymer ?
#
loop_
_entity_poly.entity_id
_entity_poly.type
_entity_poly.pdbx_seq_one_letter_code
_entity_poly.pdbx_strand_id
1 'polypeptide(L)' 'MKQYWVIENHLDGGFYLMPEDTSEEEVEEVEDTCGMCGDHDSIIGQFSNWEQLKKQMTDDEGWCPYSDEYLQSVFEEDNQ' A
#
# COMPACT_ATOMS: atom_id res chain seq x y z
N MET A 1 -15.23 -9.87 3.44
CA MET A 1 -14.84 -8.64 2.73
C MET A 1 -13.52 -8.95 2.05
N LYS A 2 -13.29 -8.47 0.83
CA LYS A 2 -11.97 -8.66 0.20
C LYS A 2 -10.93 -7.87 0.99
N GLN A 3 -9.74 -8.42 1.20
CA GLN A 3 -8.60 -7.70 1.75
C GLN A 3 -7.55 -7.52 0.66
N TYR A 4 -6.72 -6.50 0.83
CA TYR A 4 -5.66 -6.15 -0.09
C TYR A 4 -4.42 -5.81 0.71
N TRP A 5 -3.27 -6.28 0.25
CA TRP A 5 -1.98 -5.72 0.62
C TRP A 5 -1.86 -4.34 -0.02
N VAL A 6 -1.62 -3.32 0.80
CA VAL A 6 -1.30 -1.97 0.34
C VAL A 6 0.20 -1.81 0.32
N ILE A 7 0.73 -1.48 -0.84
CA ILE A 7 2.15 -1.34 -1.07
C ILE A 7 2.45 0.06 -1.58
N GLU A 8 3.43 0.71 -0.97
CA GLU A 8 3.98 1.98 -1.42
C GLU A 8 5.11 1.72 -2.41
N ASN A 9 4.97 2.26 -3.62
CA ASN A 9 5.99 2.20 -4.64
C ASN A 9 7.09 3.24 -4.34
N HIS A 10 8.34 2.78 -4.25
CA HIS A 10 9.45 3.67 -3.89
C HIS A 10 9.85 4.67 -5.00
N LEU A 11 9.45 4.45 -6.25
CA LEU A 11 9.84 5.30 -7.37
C LEU A 11 9.03 6.59 -7.44
N ASP A 12 7.73 6.51 -7.18
CA ASP A 12 6.80 7.63 -7.28
C ASP A 12 6.01 7.93 -5.99
N GLY A 13 6.15 7.09 -4.97
CA GLY A 13 5.38 7.17 -3.72
C GLY A 13 3.91 6.77 -3.91
N GLY A 14 3.57 6.14 -5.03
CA GLY A 14 2.20 5.72 -5.32
C GLY A 14 1.82 4.43 -4.61
N PHE A 15 0.54 4.27 -4.28
CA PHE A 15 0.03 2.99 -3.76
C PHE A 15 -0.50 2.08 -4.86
N TYR A 16 -0.26 0.78 -4.71
CA TYR A 16 -0.96 -0.26 -5.46
C TYR A 16 -1.44 -1.36 -4.52
N LEU A 17 -2.41 -2.14 -5.01
CA LEU A 17 -3.08 -3.19 -4.26
C LEU A 17 -2.68 -4.57 -4.79
N MET A 18 -2.32 -5.47 -3.89
CA MET A 18 -2.19 -6.89 -4.18
C MET A 18 -3.30 -7.68 -3.47
N PRO A 19 -3.94 -8.66 -4.12
CA PRO A 19 -4.99 -9.48 -3.50
C PRO A 19 -4.53 -10.17 -2.21
N GLU A 20 -5.46 -10.42 -1.28
CA GLU A 20 -5.18 -11.20 -0.05
C GLU A 20 -4.59 -12.59 -0.34
N ASP A 21 -4.93 -13.19 -1.47
CA ASP A 21 -4.46 -14.52 -1.89
C ASP A 21 -3.11 -14.51 -2.63
N THR A 22 -2.44 -13.36 -2.73
CA THR A 22 -1.07 -13.30 -3.21
C THR A 22 -0.14 -14.13 -2.32
N SER A 23 0.76 -14.89 -2.94
CA SER A 23 1.66 -15.80 -2.22
C SER A 23 2.66 -15.03 -1.35
N GLU A 24 3.13 -15.67 -0.27
CA GLU A 24 4.16 -15.08 0.60
C GLU A 24 5.43 -14.72 -0.17
N GLU A 25 5.84 -15.56 -1.14
CA GLU A 25 6.99 -15.30 -2.01
C GLU A 25 6.81 -14.01 -2.84
N GLU A 26 5.64 -13.82 -3.46
CA GLU A 26 5.32 -12.59 -4.21
C GLU A 26 5.23 -11.35 -3.30
N VAL A 27 4.77 -11.52 -2.05
CA VAL A 27 4.75 -10.41 -1.08
C VAL A 27 6.18 -10.08 -0.61
N GLU A 28 7.04 -11.08 -0.39
CA GLU A 28 8.45 -10.87 -0.04
C GLU A 28 9.22 -10.13 -1.14
N GLU A 29 8.91 -10.39 -2.42
CA GLU A 29 9.51 -9.67 -3.57
C GLU A 29 9.21 -8.15 -3.56
N VAL A 30 8.21 -7.67 -2.82
CA VAL A 30 7.94 -6.23 -2.68
C VAL A 30 9.12 -5.51 -2.03
N GLU A 31 9.73 -6.14 -1.03
CA GLU A 31 10.86 -5.56 -0.30
C GLU A 31 12.20 -5.83 -1.00
N ASP A 32 12.20 -6.42 -2.20
CA ASP A 32 13.42 -6.60 -2.98
C ASP A 32 14.05 -5.25 -3.32
N THR A 33 15.37 -5.21 -3.19
CA THR A 33 16.12 -4.00 -3.46
C THR A 33 16.08 -3.66 -4.94
N CYS A 34 15.55 -2.48 -5.26
CA CYS A 34 15.60 -1.88 -6.57
C CYS A 34 17.04 -1.66 -7.02
N GLY A 35 17.44 -2.33 -8.11
CA GLY A 35 18.80 -2.25 -8.64
C GLY A 35 19.22 -0.86 -9.17
N MET A 36 18.28 0.08 -9.32
CA MET A 36 18.57 1.44 -9.80
C MET A 36 18.94 2.42 -8.68
N CYS A 37 18.21 2.39 -7.55
CA CYS A 37 18.39 3.34 -6.45
C CYS A 37 18.87 2.70 -5.14
N GLY A 38 18.77 1.37 -5.01
CA GLY A 38 19.09 0.67 -3.76
C GLY A 38 17.99 0.76 -2.69
N ASP A 39 16.81 1.27 -3.03
CA ASP A 39 15.63 1.30 -2.17
C ASP A 39 14.69 0.12 -2.49
N HIS A 40 13.50 0.06 -1.90
CA HIS A 40 12.53 -1.04 -2.05
C HIS A 40 11.10 -0.53 -1.88
N ASP A 41 10.13 -1.20 -2.51
CA ASP A 41 8.73 -0.92 -2.22
C ASP A 41 8.43 -1.31 -0.76
N SER A 42 7.46 -0.64 -0.15
CA SER A 42 7.16 -0.81 1.28
C SER A 42 5.78 -1.40 1.49
N ILE A 43 5.72 -2.51 2.23
CA ILE A 43 4.45 -3.12 2.64
C ILE A 43 3.87 -2.31 3.80
N ILE A 44 2.77 -1.60 3.54
CA ILE A 44 2.07 -0.83 4.58
C ILE A 44 1.24 -1.77 5.47
N GLY A 45 0.63 -2.80 4.86
CA GLY A 45 -0.15 -3.81 5.55
C GLY A 45 -1.35 -4.32 4.75
N GLN A 46 -2.17 -5.16 5.39
CA GLN A 46 -3.42 -5.65 4.82
C GLN A 46 -4.62 -4.84 5.29
N PHE A 47 -5.46 -4.43 4.35
CA PHE A 47 -6.64 -3.62 4.62
C PHE A 47 -7.83 -4.05 3.77
N SER A 48 -9.02 -3.93 4.34
CA SER A 48 -10.29 -4.27 3.67
C SER A 48 -11.03 -3.06 3.12
N ASN A 49 -10.61 -1.84 3.50
CA ASN A 49 -11.17 -0.57 3.05
C ASN A 49 -10.23 0.60 3.37
N TRP A 50 -10.49 1.75 2.75
CA TRP A 50 -9.70 2.96 2.95
C TRP A 50 -9.81 3.54 4.37
N GLU A 51 -10.91 3.32 5.11
CA GLU A 51 -11.03 3.82 6.48
C GLU A 51 -9.99 3.18 7.41
N GLN A 52 -9.70 1.89 7.20
CA GLN A 52 -8.63 1.17 7.92
C GLN A 52 -7.24 1.69 7.54
N LEU A 53 -6.98 1.90 6.24
CA LEU A 53 -5.70 2.47 5.78
C LEU A 53 -5.51 3.88 6.34
N LYS A 54 -6.53 4.74 6.22
CA LYS A 54 -6.50 6.10 6.76
C LYS A 54 -6.16 6.08 8.24
N LYS A 55 -6.83 5.23 9.01
CA LYS A 55 -6.55 5.10 10.44
C LYS A 55 -5.08 4.74 10.68
N GLN A 56 -4.55 3.75 9.97
CA GLN A 56 -3.14 3.37 10.08
C GLN A 56 -2.19 4.54 9.79
N MET A 57 -2.47 5.31 8.73
CA MET A 57 -1.63 6.44 8.31
C MET A 57 -1.78 7.67 9.23
N THR A 58 -2.90 7.81 9.94
CA THR A 58 -3.13 8.94 10.86
C THR A 58 -2.80 8.63 12.33
N ASP A 59 -2.80 7.35 12.71
CA ASP A 59 -2.44 6.90 14.07
C ASP A 59 -0.92 7.05 14.30
N ASP A 60 -0.11 7.03 13.24
CA ASP A 60 1.28 7.49 13.30
C ASP A 60 1.30 9.04 13.30
N GLU A 61 1.33 9.63 14.50
CA GLU A 61 1.16 11.08 14.79
C GLU A 61 2.09 12.03 14.01
N GLY A 62 3.02 11.51 13.19
CA GLY A 62 4.05 12.28 12.50
C GLY A 62 3.85 12.50 11.01
N TRP A 63 3.16 11.63 10.26
CA TRP A 63 3.26 11.71 8.80
C TRP A 63 2.22 10.85 8.04
N CYS A 64 1.25 11.51 7.41
CA CYS A 64 0.60 10.99 6.21
C CYS A 64 0.76 12.05 5.11
N PRO A 65 1.66 11.87 4.13
CA PRO A 65 1.85 12.84 3.05
C PRO A 65 0.70 12.83 2.03
N TYR A 66 -0.24 11.89 2.17
CA TYR A 66 -1.30 11.59 1.21
C TYR A 66 -2.64 12.22 1.61
N SER A 67 -3.40 12.69 0.63
CA SER A 67 -4.75 13.22 0.88
C SER A 67 -5.77 12.10 1.03
N ASP A 68 -6.86 12.36 1.77
CA ASP A 68 -7.97 11.42 1.93
C ASP A 68 -8.54 10.99 0.56
N GLU A 69 -8.65 11.93 -0.39
CA GLU A 69 -9.17 11.67 -1.73
C GLU A 69 -8.27 10.69 -2.50
N TYR A 70 -6.95 10.82 -2.37
CA TYR A 70 -6.00 9.92 -3.02
C TYR A 70 -6.05 8.51 -2.41
N LEU A 71 -6.06 8.41 -1.09
CA LEU A 71 -6.17 7.11 -0.40
C LEU A 71 -7.50 6.42 -0.71
N GLN A 72 -8.58 7.19 -0.83
CA GLN A 72 -9.89 6.66 -1.22
C GLN A 72 -9.89 6.18 -2.68
N SER A 73 -9.30 6.93 -3.61
CA SER A 73 -9.26 6.52 -5.03
C SER A 73 -8.53 5.20 -5.23
N VAL A 74 -7.47 4.93 -4.46
CA VAL A 74 -6.73 3.65 -4.53
C VAL A 74 -7.63 2.45 -4.25
N PHE A 75 -8.53 2.54 -3.27
CA PHE A 75 -9.45 1.43 -2.94
C PHE A 75 -10.70 1.35 -3.79
N GLU A 76 -11.18 2.48 -4.32
CA GLU A 76 -12.45 2.56 -5.04
C GLU A 76 -12.29 2.37 -6.56
N GLU A 77 -11.13 2.71 -7.15
CA GLU A 77 -10.85 2.44 -8.56
C GLU A 77 -10.60 0.95 -8.85
N ASP A 78 -10.03 0.22 -7.88
CA ASP A 78 -9.69 -1.21 -8.03
C ASP A 78 -10.83 -2.18 -7.63
N ASN A 79 -11.96 -1.65 -7.14
CA ASN A 79 -13.16 -2.41 -6.77
C ASN A 79 -14.30 -2.37 -7.83
N GLN A 80 -14.04 -1.81 -9.02
CA GLN A 80 -14.98 -1.79 -10.16
C GLN A 80 -14.74 -2.95 -11.13
#